data_AF-A0A2H3L0Z4-F1
#
_entry.id   AF-A0A2H3L0Z4-F1
#
_cell.length_a   1.000
_cell.length_b   1.000
_cell.length_c   1.000
_cell.angle_alpha   90.00
_cell.angle_beta   90.00
_cell.angle_gamma   90.00
#
_symmetry.space_group_name_H-M   'P 1'
#
loop_
_entity.id
_entity.type
_entity.pdbx_description
1 polymer ?
#
loop_
_entity_poly.entity_id
_entity_poly.type
_entity_poly.pdbx_seq_one_letter_code
_entity_poly.pdbx_strand_id
1 'polypeptide(L)'
;MRPAEHVHPHLPPLRLVNRRTGEYVGACPFCGGTERSDRFHVWLVATGSRPARRFWCRACGQSGMLDHHFGSPTAPSRCSHPRWQSTNEERPTSPEPCAAHIPFYRELYHLVVTWASGWLLDPANPDPLAYVMQRGLSVASARRYRLGYCLHDPAALIDYLAQQAPALFPYVEEAGLAVRNDQGTLRTHWNLCGALIFPTLVADAVVDLRVRRAGQKAKSLAGSMEARGAVFPVGWDHTATAPTVMLTESGEFKTLVPQAAYEAGLLRFPTLGQPGLTNARAEWARLLVARGVERVILAYDTQPRPIDQGCRRLAPEEVASLRYGLVLSEAGLRVHVLRLPFAPGTVKADLDSFLLSEGPAVLQALIDAAPTLTLYHERVPRTLLKRARLPLPERYHPQRTCPPRRATRQSRRTQASPWAGAPRSCASPQRPGQHVSGRRSLGARLKARCHKMASAATKEEGTLM
;
A
#
# COMPACT_ATOMS: atom_id res chain seq x y z
N MET A 1 26.03 -18.49 9.77
CA MET A 1 25.65 -17.71 8.56
C MET A 1 26.21 -18.47 7.36
N ARG A 2 25.45 -18.67 6.28
CA ARG A 2 26.01 -19.38 5.12
C ARG A 2 27.02 -18.50 4.40
N PRO A 3 28.11 -19.08 3.86
CA PRO A 3 29.06 -18.32 3.06
C PRO A 3 28.35 -17.71 1.84
N ALA A 4 28.84 -16.56 1.41
CA ALA A 4 28.40 -15.96 0.16
C ALA A 4 28.98 -16.77 -1.01
N GLU A 5 28.17 -17.01 -2.04
CA GLU A 5 28.49 -17.81 -3.20
C GLU A 5 28.45 -16.93 -4.46
N HIS A 6 29.38 -17.16 -5.40
CA HIS A 6 29.32 -16.52 -6.71
C HIS A 6 28.34 -17.30 -7.59
N VAL A 7 27.10 -16.81 -7.68
CA VAL A 7 26.08 -17.40 -8.56
C VAL A 7 26.19 -16.94 -10.02
N HIS A 8 26.99 -15.90 -10.26
CA HIS A 8 27.26 -15.35 -11.57
C HIS A 8 28.62 -14.64 -11.57
N PRO A 9 29.46 -14.76 -12.61
CA PRO A 9 30.81 -14.16 -12.64
C PRO A 9 30.82 -12.64 -12.51
N HIS A 10 29.76 -11.98 -12.99
CA HIS A 10 29.63 -10.52 -12.94
C HIS A 10 28.80 -10.00 -11.76
N LEU A 11 28.39 -10.89 -10.84
CA LEU A 11 27.70 -10.48 -9.62
C LEU A 11 28.63 -10.56 -8.42
N PRO A 12 28.46 -9.65 -7.43
CA PRO A 12 29.12 -9.83 -6.15
C PRO A 12 28.66 -11.14 -5.49
N PRO A 13 29.45 -11.71 -4.54
CA PRO A 13 29.03 -12.86 -3.76
C PRO A 13 27.63 -12.66 -3.17
N LEU A 14 26.73 -13.61 -3.41
CA LEU A 14 25.36 -13.57 -2.89
C LEU A 14 25.14 -14.69 -1.88
N ARG A 15 24.34 -14.42 -0.86
CA ARG A 15 24.01 -15.40 0.18
C ARG A 15 22.70 -16.11 -0.16
N LEU A 16 22.71 -17.43 -0.16
CA LEU A 16 21.49 -18.22 -0.32
C LEU A 16 20.55 -18.02 0.89
N VAL A 17 19.32 -17.57 0.64
CA VAL A 17 18.27 -17.37 1.66
C VAL A 17 17.16 -18.41 1.58
N ASN A 18 16.92 -19.01 0.42
CA ASN A 18 15.90 -20.05 0.27
C ASN A 18 16.35 -21.14 -0.71
N ARG A 19 16.61 -22.33 -0.16
CA ARG A 19 17.02 -23.51 -0.95
C ARG A 19 15.95 -23.97 -1.94
N ARG A 20 14.66 -23.89 -1.56
CA ARG A 20 13.56 -24.40 -2.39
C ARG A 20 13.36 -23.56 -3.65
N THR A 21 13.49 -22.25 -3.52
CA THR A 21 13.30 -21.30 -4.64
C THR A 21 14.61 -20.90 -5.32
N GLY A 22 15.75 -21.41 -4.83
CA GLY A 22 17.08 -20.98 -5.27
C GLY A 22 17.27 -19.47 -5.14
N GLU A 23 16.74 -18.87 -4.08
CA GLU A 23 16.81 -17.43 -3.87
C GLU A 23 18.08 -17.04 -3.12
N TYR A 24 18.84 -16.14 -3.74
CA TYR A 24 20.06 -15.53 -3.25
C TYR A 24 19.85 -14.04 -3.05
N VAL A 25 20.50 -13.46 -2.05
CA VAL A 25 20.44 -12.02 -1.79
C VAL A 25 21.83 -11.42 -1.57
N GLY A 26 22.00 -10.16 -1.94
CA GLY A 26 23.25 -9.44 -1.71
C GLY A 26 23.21 -7.97 -2.09
N ALA A 27 24.41 -7.39 -2.22
CA ALA A 27 24.62 -6.03 -2.70
C ALA A 27 24.12 -5.88 -4.14
N CYS A 28 23.49 -4.75 -4.45
CA CYS A 28 23.02 -4.49 -5.81
C CYS A 28 24.17 -3.96 -6.68
N PRO A 29 24.45 -4.56 -7.84
CA PRO A 29 25.49 -4.05 -8.73
C PRO A 29 25.12 -2.70 -9.37
N PHE A 30 23.82 -2.35 -9.43
CA PHE A 30 23.34 -1.12 -10.07
C PHE A 30 23.36 0.09 -9.15
N CYS A 31 22.86 -0.05 -7.91
CA CYS A 31 22.76 1.05 -6.95
C CYS A 31 23.74 0.91 -5.76
N GLY A 32 24.68 -0.04 -5.86
CA GLY A 32 25.60 -0.41 -4.81
C GLY A 32 24.92 -1.04 -3.59
N GLY A 33 25.71 -1.18 -2.53
CA GLY A 33 25.34 -1.72 -1.24
C GLY A 33 26.56 -2.25 -0.50
N THR A 34 26.39 -2.63 0.76
CA THR A 34 27.41 -3.42 1.45
C THR A 34 27.18 -4.90 1.19
N GLU A 35 28.20 -5.73 1.39
CA GLU A 35 28.10 -7.20 1.29
C GLU A 35 27.06 -7.80 2.24
N ARG A 36 26.67 -7.05 3.29
CA ARG A 36 25.60 -7.43 4.23
C ARG A 36 24.20 -7.01 3.78
N SER A 37 24.06 -6.38 2.62
CA SER A 37 22.76 -5.91 2.15
C SER A 37 21.97 -7.04 1.51
N ASP A 38 20.70 -7.21 1.88
CA ASP A 38 19.79 -8.17 1.25
C ASP A 38 18.86 -7.47 0.24
N ARG A 39 19.39 -6.52 -0.55
CA ARG A 39 18.54 -5.63 -1.39
C ARG A 39 18.39 -6.14 -2.82
N PHE A 40 19.34 -6.94 -3.29
CA PHE A 40 19.37 -7.51 -4.63
C PHE A 40 19.06 -8.99 -4.53
N HIS A 41 17.90 -9.40 -5.02
CA HIS A 41 17.43 -10.77 -5.00
C HIS A 41 17.68 -11.42 -6.35
N VAL A 42 18.17 -12.64 -6.34
CA VAL A 42 18.39 -13.48 -7.53
C VAL A 42 17.72 -14.81 -7.29
N TRP A 43 16.90 -15.27 -8.24
CA TRP A 43 16.28 -16.59 -8.18
C TRP A 43 16.86 -17.45 -9.28
N LEU A 44 17.62 -18.48 -8.92
CA LEU A 44 18.23 -19.42 -9.87
C LEU A 44 17.27 -20.52 -10.31
N VAL A 45 16.18 -20.75 -9.57
CA VAL A 45 15.18 -21.79 -9.88
C VAL A 45 13.87 -21.13 -10.32
N ALA A 46 13.21 -21.73 -11.31
CA ALA A 46 11.87 -21.31 -11.73
C ALA A 46 10.88 -21.49 -10.57
N THR A 47 9.90 -20.60 -10.44
CA THR A 47 8.89 -20.71 -9.37
C THR A 47 7.52 -20.34 -9.92
N GLY A 48 6.67 -21.35 -10.09
CA GLY A 48 5.38 -21.19 -10.76
C GLY A 48 5.59 -20.71 -12.20
N SER A 49 4.92 -19.63 -12.58
CA SER A 49 5.05 -19.01 -13.90
C SER A 49 6.31 -18.16 -14.09
N ARG A 50 7.12 -17.95 -13.04
CA ARG A 50 8.29 -17.06 -13.12
C ARG A 50 9.54 -17.83 -13.57
N PRO A 51 10.28 -17.34 -14.59
CA PRO A 51 11.45 -18.02 -15.12
C PRO A 51 12.59 -18.08 -14.09
N ALA A 52 13.46 -19.07 -14.26
CA ALA A 52 14.72 -19.20 -13.54
C ALA A 52 15.68 -18.05 -13.90
N ARG A 53 16.77 -17.90 -13.14
CA ARG A 53 17.84 -16.92 -13.36
C ARG A 53 17.35 -15.48 -13.54
N ARG A 54 16.38 -15.05 -12.73
CA ARG A 54 15.90 -13.65 -12.71
C ARG A 54 16.45 -12.90 -11.50
N PHE A 55 16.47 -11.58 -11.57
CA PHE A 55 16.84 -10.74 -10.44
C PHE A 55 15.85 -9.58 -10.22
N TRP A 56 15.84 -9.04 -9.00
CA TRP A 56 15.14 -7.81 -8.65
C TRP A 56 15.85 -7.09 -7.50
N CYS A 57 16.01 -5.77 -7.64
CA CYS A 57 16.50 -4.92 -6.57
C CYS A 57 15.35 -4.19 -5.88
N ARG A 58 15.19 -4.42 -4.58
CA ARG A 58 14.19 -3.72 -3.75
C ARG A 58 14.46 -2.22 -3.61
N ALA A 59 15.71 -1.79 -3.72
CA ALA A 59 16.10 -0.39 -3.49
C ALA A 59 15.94 0.49 -4.74
N CYS A 60 16.48 0.09 -5.88
CA CYS A 60 16.41 0.87 -7.12
C CYS A 60 15.35 0.38 -8.12
N GLY A 61 14.67 -0.74 -7.84
CA GLY A 61 13.62 -1.29 -8.70
C GLY A 61 14.12 -2.09 -9.90
N GLN A 62 15.43 -2.07 -10.21
CA GLN A 62 15.99 -2.80 -11.35
C GLN A 62 15.66 -4.30 -11.28
N SER A 63 15.16 -4.85 -12.38
CA SER A 63 14.82 -6.28 -12.51
C SER A 63 15.03 -6.76 -13.92
N GLY A 64 15.31 -8.04 -14.08
CA GLY A 64 15.41 -8.68 -15.39
C GLY A 64 15.91 -10.11 -15.30
N MET A 65 16.28 -10.66 -16.44
CA MET A 65 16.99 -11.93 -16.53
C MET A 65 18.49 -11.70 -16.30
N LEU A 66 19.13 -12.55 -15.49
CA LEU A 66 20.56 -12.48 -15.21
C LEU A 66 21.37 -12.49 -16.50
N ASP A 67 21.06 -13.45 -17.38
CA ASP A 67 21.85 -13.68 -18.59
C ASP A 67 21.72 -12.53 -19.60
N HIS A 68 20.59 -11.81 -19.60
CA HIS A 68 20.40 -10.64 -20.47
C HIS A 68 21.24 -9.44 -20.01
N HIS A 69 21.38 -9.25 -18.70
CA HIS A 69 22.05 -8.07 -18.14
C HIS A 69 23.53 -8.27 -17.86
N PHE A 70 23.92 -9.49 -17.53
CA PHE A 70 25.27 -9.81 -17.10
C PHE A 70 26.00 -10.72 -18.08
N GLY A 71 25.37 -11.07 -19.21
CA GLY A 71 25.89 -12.05 -20.16
C GLY A 71 25.68 -13.48 -19.67
N SER A 72 25.69 -14.43 -20.60
CA SER A 72 25.71 -15.85 -20.23
C SER A 72 27.11 -16.20 -19.73
N PRO A 73 27.28 -16.84 -18.55
CA PRO A 73 28.57 -17.36 -18.16
C PRO A 73 28.96 -18.43 -19.19
N THR A 74 30.00 -18.15 -19.97
CA THR A 74 30.60 -19.09 -20.93
C THR A 74 30.74 -20.46 -20.28
N ALA A 75 29.95 -21.43 -20.75
CA ALA A 75 29.81 -22.73 -20.11
C ALA A 75 31.10 -23.54 -20.20
N PRO A 76 31.67 -24.05 -19.08
CA PRO A 76 32.52 -25.22 -19.15
C PRO A 76 31.65 -26.43 -19.54
N SER A 77 32.24 -27.30 -20.35
CA SER A 77 31.66 -28.45 -21.03
C SER A 77 30.61 -29.25 -20.24
N ARG A 78 29.41 -29.33 -20.83
CA ARG A 78 28.41 -30.41 -20.80
C ARG A 78 28.46 -31.41 -19.63
N CYS A 79 27.73 -31.10 -18.55
CA CYS A 79 26.90 -32.13 -17.90
C CYS A 79 25.57 -32.18 -18.65
N SER A 80 25.40 -33.19 -19.49
CA SER A 80 24.14 -33.55 -20.13
C SER A 80 23.18 -34.13 -19.08
N HIS A 81 22.63 -33.25 -18.23
CA HIS A 81 21.26 -33.47 -17.81
C HIS A 81 20.39 -33.39 -19.07
N PRO A 82 19.38 -34.28 -19.23
CA PRO A 82 18.44 -34.18 -20.34
C PRO A 82 17.96 -32.75 -20.35
N ARG A 83 18.38 -32.04 -21.40
CA ARG A 83 18.01 -30.67 -21.66
C ARG A 83 16.50 -30.75 -21.63
N TRP A 84 15.88 -30.25 -20.55
CA TRP A 84 14.54 -29.72 -20.64
C TRP A 84 14.71 -28.61 -21.66
N GLN A 85 14.63 -28.99 -22.94
CA GLN A 85 14.14 -28.14 -23.99
C GLN A 85 12.71 -27.86 -23.50
N SER A 86 12.57 -26.94 -22.53
CA SER A 86 11.49 -26.01 -22.65
C SER A 86 11.75 -25.43 -24.02
N THR A 87 11.07 -25.96 -25.02
CA THR A 87 10.61 -25.14 -26.11
C THR A 87 10.10 -23.89 -25.38
N ASN A 88 10.90 -22.83 -25.39
CA ASN A 88 10.40 -21.48 -25.23
C ASN A 88 9.56 -21.27 -26.50
N GLU A 89 8.50 -22.07 -26.67
CA GLU A 89 7.31 -21.59 -27.32
C GLU A 89 7.02 -20.32 -26.54
N GLU A 90 7.31 -19.19 -27.19
CA GLU A 90 7.05 -17.87 -26.69
C GLU A 90 5.63 -17.93 -26.14
N ARG A 91 5.51 -17.97 -24.80
CA ARG A 91 4.19 -17.95 -24.18
C ARG A 91 3.48 -16.76 -24.82
N PRO A 92 2.29 -16.97 -25.41
CA PRO A 92 1.57 -15.89 -26.08
C PRO A 92 1.60 -14.68 -25.17
N THR A 93 2.24 -13.60 -25.62
CA THR A 93 2.27 -12.37 -24.86
C THR A 93 0.83 -11.95 -24.67
N SER A 94 0.42 -11.71 -23.42
CA SER A 94 -0.92 -11.21 -23.16
C SER A 94 -1.14 -9.97 -24.04
N PRO A 95 -2.30 -9.84 -24.70
CA PRO A 95 -2.55 -8.73 -25.60
C PRO A 95 -2.32 -7.41 -24.86
N GLU A 96 -1.52 -6.53 -25.47
CA GLU A 96 -1.28 -5.21 -24.90
C GLU A 96 -2.55 -4.37 -25.01
N PRO A 97 -2.91 -3.58 -23.98
CA PRO A 97 -4.12 -2.76 -24.06
C PRO A 97 -4.05 -1.70 -25.16
N CYS A 98 -5.08 -1.67 -26.01
CA CYS A 98 -5.29 -0.68 -27.06
C CYS A 98 -6.18 0.48 -26.57
N ALA A 99 -5.77 1.71 -26.91
CA ALA A 99 -6.53 2.90 -26.54
C ALA A 99 -7.92 2.97 -27.21
N ALA A 100 -8.06 2.43 -28.42
CA ALA A 100 -9.34 2.40 -29.14
C ALA A 100 -10.38 1.50 -28.45
N HIS A 101 -9.94 0.54 -27.64
CA HIS A 101 -10.82 -0.40 -26.95
C HIS A 101 -11.18 0.03 -25.51
N ILE A 102 -10.69 1.19 -25.04
CA ILE A 102 -11.03 1.73 -23.70
C ILE A 102 -12.53 1.76 -23.41
N PRO A 103 -13.43 2.15 -24.35
CA PRO A 103 -14.87 2.08 -24.11
C PRO A 103 -15.35 0.67 -23.73
N PHE A 104 -14.85 -0.37 -24.39
CA PHE A 104 -15.19 -1.77 -24.09
C PHE A 104 -14.67 -2.20 -22.72
N TYR A 105 -13.47 -1.76 -22.33
CA TYR A 105 -12.94 -2.06 -20.98
C TYR A 105 -13.81 -1.47 -19.88
N ARG A 106 -14.30 -0.24 -20.07
CA ARG A 106 -15.17 0.44 -19.09
C ARG A 106 -16.49 -0.29 -18.90
N GLU A 107 -17.07 -0.79 -19.99
CA GLU A 107 -18.28 -1.59 -19.97
C GLU A 107 -18.04 -2.94 -19.26
N LEU A 108 -16.92 -3.60 -19.56
CA LEU A 108 -16.49 -4.80 -18.83
C LEU A 108 -16.29 -4.52 -17.33
N TYR A 109 -15.61 -3.43 -16.96
CA TYR A 109 -15.39 -3.06 -15.56
C TYR A 109 -16.68 -2.77 -14.82
N HIS A 110 -17.66 -2.15 -15.49
CA HIS A 110 -18.99 -1.97 -14.94
C HIS A 110 -19.66 -3.32 -14.62
N LEU A 111 -19.63 -4.27 -15.55
CA LEU A 111 -20.15 -5.63 -15.33
C LEU A 111 -19.44 -6.34 -14.17
N VAL A 112 -18.11 -6.28 -14.11
CA VAL A 112 -17.32 -6.86 -13.01
C VAL A 112 -17.72 -6.25 -11.67
N VAL A 113 -17.87 -4.93 -11.60
CA VAL A 113 -18.25 -4.23 -10.35
C VAL A 113 -19.64 -4.63 -9.90
N THR A 114 -20.62 -4.68 -10.81
CA THR A 114 -21.99 -5.10 -10.50
C THR A 114 -22.01 -6.54 -9.95
N TRP A 115 -21.34 -7.47 -10.62
CA TRP A 115 -21.21 -8.85 -10.17
C TRP A 115 -20.49 -8.97 -8.83
N ALA A 116 -19.33 -8.33 -8.69
CA ALA A 116 -18.50 -8.41 -7.49
C ALA A 116 -19.19 -7.74 -6.29
N SER A 117 -19.99 -6.69 -6.50
CA SER A 117 -20.74 -6.03 -5.43
C SER A 117 -21.81 -6.95 -4.84
N GLY A 118 -22.48 -7.75 -5.69
CA GLY A 118 -23.37 -8.82 -5.24
C GLY A 118 -22.67 -9.78 -4.28
N TRP A 119 -21.51 -10.29 -4.68
CA TRP A 119 -20.72 -11.24 -3.88
C TRP A 119 -20.10 -10.66 -2.61
N LEU A 120 -19.84 -9.36 -2.56
CA LEU A 120 -19.40 -8.69 -1.34
C LEU A 120 -20.52 -8.61 -0.30
N LEU A 121 -21.76 -8.43 -0.75
CA LEU A 121 -22.92 -8.22 0.11
C LEU A 121 -23.71 -9.51 0.39
N ASP A 122 -23.32 -10.63 -0.22
CA ASP A 122 -23.97 -11.93 -0.06
C ASP A 122 -23.79 -12.46 1.38
N PRO A 123 -24.88 -12.72 2.13
CA PRO A 123 -24.81 -13.32 3.46
C PRO A 123 -24.11 -14.69 3.51
N ALA A 124 -24.08 -15.44 2.40
CA ALA A 124 -23.34 -16.70 2.30
C ALA A 124 -21.82 -16.50 2.24
N ASN A 125 -21.35 -15.27 2.03
CA ASN A 125 -19.95 -14.90 1.98
C ASN A 125 -19.65 -13.70 2.91
N PRO A 126 -19.75 -13.86 4.24
CA PRO A 126 -19.70 -12.75 5.19
C PRO A 126 -18.28 -12.16 5.39
N ASP A 127 -17.24 -12.97 5.19
CA ASP A 127 -15.85 -12.61 5.55
C ASP A 127 -15.32 -11.37 4.80
N PRO A 128 -15.53 -11.21 3.47
CA PRO A 128 -15.05 -10.02 2.76
C PRO A 128 -15.68 -8.73 3.27
N LEU A 129 -16.99 -8.71 3.54
CA LEU A 129 -17.67 -7.54 4.08
C LEU A 129 -17.23 -7.26 5.52
N ALA A 130 -17.09 -8.30 6.35
CA ALA A 130 -16.58 -8.15 7.70
C ALA A 130 -15.18 -7.51 7.71
N TYR A 131 -14.31 -7.89 6.77
CA TYR A 131 -13.01 -7.24 6.59
C TYR A 131 -13.13 -5.77 6.19
N VAL A 132 -14.00 -5.43 5.23
CA VAL A 132 -14.25 -4.03 4.82
C VAL A 132 -14.74 -3.19 6.00
N MET A 133 -15.65 -3.73 6.81
CA MET A 133 -16.18 -3.09 8.01
C MET A 133 -15.13 -2.93 9.10
N GLN A 134 -14.30 -3.95 9.34
CA GLN A 134 -13.16 -3.85 10.26
C GLN A 134 -12.19 -2.73 9.85
N ARG A 135 -12.09 -2.44 8.56
CA ARG A 135 -11.27 -1.36 8.00
C ARG A 135 -11.96 0.00 7.98
N GLY A 136 -13.12 0.14 8.61
CA GLY A 136 -13.78 1.42 8.86
C GLY A 136 -14.81 1.86 7.82
N LEU A 137 -15.16 0.99 6.86
CA LEU A 137 -16.20 1.29 5.88
C LEU A 137 -17.51 0.58 6.23
N SER A 138 -18.59 1.36 6.36
CA SER A 138 -19.92 0.80 6.61
C SER A 138 -20.47 0.05 5.38
N VAL A 139 -21.53 -0.73 5.56
CA VAL A 139 -22.26 -1.34 4.42
C VAL A 139 -22.77 -0.27 3.45
N ALA A 140 -23.24 0.87 3.96
CA ALA A 140 -23.68 1.99 3.14
C ALA A 140 -22.53 2.57 2.31
N SER A 141 -21.33 2.71 2.91
CA SER A 141 -20.12 3.15 2.21
C SER A 141 -19.69 2.13 1.15
N ALA A 142 -19.73 0.83 1.47
CA ALA A 142 -19.40 -0.23 0.52
C ALA A 142 -20.33 -0.20 -0.71
N ARG A 143 -21.63 -0.01 -0.50
CA ARG A 143 -22.62 0.17 -1.59
C ARG A 143 -22.36 1.44 -2.39
N ARG A 144 -22.17 2.58 -1.71
CA ARG A 144 -21.93 3.89 -2.35
C ARG A 144 -20.72 3.86 -3.27
N TYR A 145 -19.61 3.28 -2.81
CA TYR A 145 -18.38 3.17 -3.60
C TYR A 145 -18.36 1.94 -4.52
N ARG A 146 -19.48 1.22 -4.63
CA ARG A 146 -19.62 0.00 -5.45
C ARG A 146 -18.47 -0.99 -5.21
N LEU A 147 -18.08 -1.16 -3.95
CA LEU A 147 -17.06 -2.15 -3.58
C LEU A 147 -17.57 -3.54 -3.93
N GLY A 148 -16.64 -4.42 -4.28
CA GLY A 148 -16.96 -5.79 -4.65
C GLY A 148 -15.96 -6.81 -4.11
N TYR A 149 -16.29 -8.08 -4.31
CA TYR A 149 -15.43 -9.22 -4.03
C TYR A 149 -15.49 -10.20 -5.21
N CYS A 150 -14.32 -10.54 -5.75
CA CYS A 150 -14.20 -11.59 -6.76
C CYS A 150 -13.99 -12.95 -6.06
N LEU A 151 -14.77 -13.95 -6.48
CA LEU A 151 -14.67 -15.32 -6.00
C LEU A 151 -13.28 -15.95 -6.23
N HIS A 152 -12.98 -17.00 -5.48
CA HIS A 152 -11.76 -17.79 -5.65
C HIS A 152 -11.78 -18.66 -6.91
N ASP A 153 -12.95 -19.08 -7.36
CA ASP A 153 -13.12 -19.88 -8.57
C ASP A 153 -12.65 -19.09 -9.80
N PRO A 154 -11.62 -19.59 -10.53
CA PRO A 154 -11.12 -18.92 -11.71
C PRO A 154 -12.11 -18.91 -12.90
N ALA A 155 -13.14 -19.75 -12.92
CA ALA A 155 -14.14 -19.80 -13.99
C ALA A 155 -15.31 -18.82 -13.77
N ALA A 156 -15.78 -18.65 -12.52
CA ALA A 156 -16.98 -17.90 -12.19
C ALA A 156 -17.14 -16.52 -12.87
N LEU A 157 -16.09 -15.66 -12.86
CA LEU A 157 -16.18 -14.35 -13.52
C LEU A 157 -16.18 -14.48 -15.05
N ILE A 158 -15.45 -15.44 -15.60
CA ILE A 158 -15.40 -15.66 -17.05
C ILE A 158 -16.74 -16.16 -17.57
N ASP A 159 -17.35 -17.13 -16.89
CA ASP A 159 -18.66 -17.65 -17.26
C ASP A 159 -19.72 -16.55 -17.20
N TYR A 160 -19.68 -15.72 -16.15
CA TYR A 160 -20.55 -14.55 -16.02
C TYR A 160 -20.37 -13.57 -17.19
N LEU A 161 -19.14 -13.18 -17.53
CA LEU A 161 -18.90 -12.23 -18.62
C LEU A 161 -19.27 -12.80 -19.99
N ALA A 162 -19.00 -14.09 -20.24
CA ALA A 162 -19.38 -14.77 -21.48
C ALA A 162 -20.90 -14.79 -21.67
N GLN A 163 -21.65 -15.00 -20.58
CA GLN A 163 -23.11 -15.02 -20.63
C GLN A 163 -23.72 -13.62 -20.75
N GLN A 164 -23.23 -12.65 -19.98
CA GLN A 164 -23.85 -11.33 -19.90
C GLN A 164 -23.48 -10.40 -21.06
N ALA A 165 -22.26 -10.53 -21.60
CA ALA A 165 -21.77 -9.65 -22.66
C ALA A 165 -20.83 -10.38 -23.63
N PRO A 166 -21.35 -11.35 -24.42
CA PRO A 166 -20.52 -12.11 -25.35
C PRO A 166 -19.80 -11.23 -26.38
N ALA A 167 -20.40 -10.10 -26.77
CA ALA A 167 -19.78 -9.14 -27.69
C ALA A 167 -18.53 -8.44 -27.12
N LEU A 168 -18.42 -8.34 -25.79
CA LEU A 168 -17.26 -7.74 -25.11
C LEU A 168 -16.18 -8.76 -24.77
N PHE A 169 -16.51 -10.05 -24.88
CA PHE A 169 -15.63 -11.14 -24.49
C PHE A 169 -14.25 -11.13 -25.19
N PRO A 170 -14.10 -10.70 -26.45
CA PRO A 170 -12.78 -10.57 -27.08
C PRO A 170 -11.80 -9.64 -26.33
N TYR A 171 -12.31 -8.69 -25.54
CA TYR A 171 -11.49 -7.66 -24.88
C TYR A 171 -11.12 -8.01 -23.42
N VAL A 172 -11.56 -9.15 -22.87
CA VAL A 172 -11.41 -9.46 -21.44
C VAL A 172 -9.95 -9.69 -20.99
N GLU A 173 -9.10 -10.27 -21.85
CA GLU A 173 -7.67 -10.41 -21.58
C GLU A 173 -6.96 -9.06 -21.65
N GLU A 174 -7.26 -8.29 -22.69
CA GLU A 174 -6.71 -6.96 -22.95
C GLU A 174 -7.08 -5.96 -21.85
N ALA A 175 -8.30 -6.05 -21.32
CA ALA A 175 -8.77 -5.29 -20.17
C ALA A 175 -8.08 -5.69 -18.85
N GLY A 176 -7.27 -6.76 -18.84
CA GLY A 176 -6.56 -7.28 -17.67
C GLY A 176 -7.42 -8.08 -16.70
N LEU A 177 -8.61 -8.53 -17.13
CA LEU A 177 -9.55 -9.31 -16.32
C LEU A 177 -9.30 -10.82 -16.40
N ALA A 178 -8.75 -11.28 -17.52
CA ALA A 178 -8.54 -12.68 -17.81
C ALA A 178 -7.10 -12.98 -18.25
N VAL A 179 -6.75 -14.26 -18.25
CA VAL A 179 -5.47 -14.80 -18.74
C VAL A 179 -5.74 -16.20 -19.27
N ARG A 180 -5.01 -16.63 -20.31
CA ARG A 180 -4.96 -18.04 -20.72
C ARG A 180 -3.98 -18.86 -19.89
N ASN A 181 -4.38 -20.05 -19.49
CA ASN A 181 -3.47 -21.03 -18.90
C ASN A 181 -2.59 -21.69 -19.98
N ASP A 182 -1.73 -22.62 -19.59
CA ASP A 182 -0.84 -23.35 -20.52
C ASP A 182 -1.62 -24.22 -21.55
N GLN A 183 -2.92 -24.45 -21.34
CA GLN A 183 -3.81 -25.16 -22.27
C GLN A 183 -4.58 -24.21 -23.20
N GLY A 184 -4.32 -22.90 -23.14
CA GLY A 184 -5.06 -21.89 -23.90
C GLY A 184 -6.46 -21.59 -23.35
N THR A 185 -6.89 -22.25 -22.27
CA THR A 185 -8.17 -22.02 -21.61
C THR A 185 -8.15 -20.68 -20.90
N LEU A 186 -9.15 -19.85 -21.19
CA LEU A 186 -9.32 -18.57 -20.55
C LEU A 186 -9.77 -18.75 -19.09
N ARG A 187 -9.19 -17.97 -18.19
CA ARG A 187 -9.57 -17.93 -16.78
C ARG A 187 -9.43 -16.53 -16.19
N THR A 188 -10.08 -16.29 -15.07
CA THR A 188 -9.94 -15.04 -14.31
C THR A 188 -8.48 -14.77 -13.96
N HIS A 189 -8.05 -13.51 -14.08
CA HIS A 189 -6.69 -13.12 -13.75
C HIS A 189 -6.39 -13.40 -12.27
N TRP A 190 -5.24 -14.02 -11.97
CA TRP A 190 -4.95 -14.49 -10.62
C TRP A 190 -4.96 -13.36 -9.58
N ASN A 191 -4.68 -12.10 -9.94
CA ASN A 191 -4.78 -10.99 -9.00
C ASN A 191 -6.24 -10.68 -8.56
N LEU A 192 -7.24 -11.06 -9.36
CA LEU A 192 -8.67 -10.89 -9.07
C LEU A 192 -9.23 -12.02 -8.21
N CYS A 193 -8.79 -13.27 -8.42
CA CYS A 193 -9.34 -14.41 -7.66
C CYS A 193 -9.18 -14.21 -6.14
N GLY A 194 -10.31 -14.20 -5.42
CA GLY A 194 -10.37 -13.99 -3.97
C GLY A 194 -9.97 -12.59 -3.51
N ALA A 195 -10.15 -11.57 -4.35
CA ALA A 195 -9.76 -10.20 -4.05
C ALA A 195 -10.98 -9.27 -3.88
N LEU A 196 -10.84 -8.31 -2.97
CA LEU A 196 -11.70 -7.13 -2.92
C LEU A 196 -11.43 -6.24 -4.12
N ILE A 197 -12.50 -5.67 -4.66
CA ILE A 197 -12.51 -4.80 -5.83
C ILE A 197 -12.84 -3.38 -5.38
N PHE A 198 -11.97 -2.45 -5.78
CA PHE A 198 -12.06 -1.02 -5.52
C PHE A 198 -12.14 -0.31 -6.88
N PRO A 199 -13.35 0.02 -7.35
CA PRO A 199 -13.49 0.73 -8.63
C PRO A 199 -13.05 2.20 -8.50
N THR A 200 -12.50 2.72 -9.59
CA THR A 200 -12.33 4.16 -9.79
C THR A 200 -13.53 4.67 -10.59
N LEU A 201 -14.27 5.62 -10.02
CA LEU A 201 -15.45 6.20 -10.64
C LEU A 201 -15.14 7.61 -11.17
N VAL A 202 -15.62 7.89 -12.38
CA VAL A 202 -15.61 9.22 -13.01
C VAL A 202 -16.91 9.42 -13.76
N ALA A 203 -17.67 10.45 -13.38
CA ALA A 203 -19.03 10.71 -13.89
C ALA A 203 -19.88 9.42 -13.91
N ASP A 204 -19.90 8.71 -12.78
CA ASP A 204 -20.58 7.42 -12.56
C ASP A 204 -20.08 6.22 -13.39
N ALA A 205 -19.15 6.43 -14.34
CA ALA A 205 -18.52 5.36 -15.11
C ALA A 205 -17.35 4.73 -14.34
N VAL A 206 -17.19 3.41 -14.45
CA VAL A 206 -16.04 2.68 -13.90
C VAL A 206 -14.87 2.79 -14.88
N VAL A 207 -13.80 3.49 -14.50
CA VAL A 207 -12.65 3.76 -15.38
C VAL A 207 -11.42 2.90 -15.09
N ASP A 208 -11.35 2.30 -13.90
CA ASP A 208 -10.29 1.35 -13.52
C ASP A 208 -10.76 0.47 -12.36
N LEU A 209 -10.09 -0.66 -12.18
CA LEU A 209 -10.27 -1.53 -11.02
C LEU A 209 -8.95 -1.70 -10.27
N ARG A 210 -9.00 -1.52 -8.96
CA ARG A 210 -7.91 -1.92 -8.06
C ARG A 210 -8.34 -3.12 -7.25
N VAL A 211 -7.38 -4.00 -7.00
CA VAL A 211 -7.66 -5.29 -6.38
C VAL A 211 -6.79 -5.49 -5.15
N ARG A 212 -7.40 -6.03 -4.09
CA ARG A 212 -6.71 -6.31 -2.84
C ARG A 212 -7.16 -7.61 -2.22
N ARG A 213 -6.20 -8.47 -1.90
CA ARG A 213 -6.44 -9.62 -1.03
C ARG A 213 -6.27 -9.22 0.43
N ALA A 214 -7.02 -9.85 1.33
CA ALA A 214 -6.87 -9.65 2.76
C ALA A 214 -5.39 -9.80 3.18
N GLY A 215 -4.88 -8.83 3.93
CA GLY A 215 -3.47 -8.80 4.38
C GLY A 215 -2.42 -8.47 3.29
N GLN A 216 -2.82 -8.31 2.03
CA GLN A 216 -1.91 -7.96 0.93
C GLN A 216 -2.02 -6.48 0.53
N LYS A 217 -1.03 -6.00 -0.22
CA LYS A 217 -1.07 -4.69 -0.86
C LYS A 217 -1.98 -4.72 -2.09
N ALA A 218 -2.60 -3.58 -2.33
CA ALA A 218 -3.25 -3.21 -3.58
C ALA A 218 -2.43 -3.57 -4.82
N LYS A 219 -3.11 -4.00 -5.88
CA LYS A 219 -2.54 -4.10 -7.23
C LYS A 219 -3.52 -3.48 -8.22
N SER A 220 -2.98 -2.90 -9.28
CA SER A 220 -3.78 -2.59 -10.47
C SER A 220 -3.95 -3.86 -11.32
N LEU A 221 -4.89 -3.82 -12.26
CA LEU A 221 -5.01 -4.83 -13.30
C LEU A 221 -3.73 -4.90 -14.16
N ALA A 222 -3.60 -5.97 -14.95
CA ALA A 222 -2.50 -6.14 -15.89
C ALA A 222 -2.47 -5.02 -16.94
N GLY A 223 -1.28 -4.64 -17.42
CA GLY A 223 -1.06 -3.49 -18.31
C GLY A 223 -0.75 -2.17 -17.58
N SER A 224 -0.42 -1.12 -18.33
CA SER A 224 -0.28 0.23 -17.77
C SER A 224 -1.66 0.86 -17.51
N MET A 225 -1.73 1.79 -16.57
CA MET A 225 -3.00 2.47 -16.25
C MET A 225 -3.47 3.33 -17.44
N GLU A 226 -2.52 3.98 -18.10
CA GLU A 226 -2.74 4.80 -19.29
C GLU A 226 -3.37 4.01 -20.43
N ALA A 227 -2.82 2.83 -20.73
CA ALA A 227 -3.30 2.00 -21.83
C ALA A 227 -4.73 1.48 -21.58
N ARG A 228 -5.15 1.39 -20.31
CA ARG A 228 -6.53 1.04 -19.92
C ARG A 228 -7.44 2.25 -19.71
N GLY A 229 -6.96 3.48 -19.92
CA GLY A 229 -7.73 4.70 -19.72
C GLY A 229 -7.95 5.10 -18.25
N ALA A 230 -7.18 4.52 -17.33
CA ALA A 230 -7.17 4.79 -15.90
C ALA A 230 -6.35 6.06 -15.56
N VAL A 231 -6.75 7.19 -16.15
CA VAL A 231 -5.99 8.45 -16.08
C VAL A 231 -6.42 9.38 -14.96
N PHE A 232 -7.44 9.02 -14.18
CA PHE A 232 -7.97 9.83 -13.08
C PHE A 232 -7.69 9.17 -11.72
N PRO A 233 -7.44 9.95 -10.66
CA PRO A 233 -7.31 9.39 -9.32
C PRO A 233 -8.67 8.95 -8.76
N VAL A 234 -8.66 8.09 -7.73
CA VAL A 234 -9.88 7.75 -7.01
C VAL A 234 -10.45 8.98 -6.31
N GLY A 235 -11.78 9.14 -6.33
CA GLY A 235 -12.48 10.29 -5.75
C GLY A 235 -12.55 11.51 -6.67
N TRP A 236 -12.18 11.36 -7.95
CA TRP A 236 -12.09 12.47 -8.90
C TRP A 236 -13.36 13.33 -9.00
N ASP A 237 -14.54 12.75 -8.95
CA ASP A 237 -15.79 13.49 -9.09
C ASP A 237 -16.02 14.50 -7.95
N HIS A 238 -15.48 14.26 -6.76
CA HIS A 238 -15.59 15.19 -5.64
C HIS A 238 -14.76 16.48 -5.81
N THR A 239 -13.89 16.53 -6.82
CA THR A 239 -13.11 17.76 -7.13
C THR A 239 -13.96 18.85 -7.75
N ALA A 240 -15.08 18.52 -8.39
CA ALA A 240 -15.90 19.49 -9.12
C ALA A 240 -16.54 20.56 -8.21
N THR A 241 -16.63 20.30 -6.91
CA THR A 241 -17.32 21.16 -5.95
C THR A 241 -16.43 21.64 -4.81
N ALA A 242 -15.13 21.33 -4.84
CA ALA A 242 -14.24 21.52 -3.70
C ALA A 242 -12.98 22.32 -4.08
N PRO A 243 -12.84 23.58 -3.63
CA PRO A 243 -11.62 24.36 -3.89
C PRO A 243 -10.41 23.84 -3.12
N THR A 244 -10.63 22.98 -2.11
CA THR A 244 -9.57 22.30 -1.35
C THR A 244 -9.81 20.80 -1.35
N VAL A 245 -8.76 20.04 -1.62
CA VAL A 245 -8.79 18.57 -1.62
C VAL A 245 -7.64 18.00 -0.79
N MET A 246 -7.85 16.83 -0.19
CA MET A 246 -6.78 16.01 0.36
C MET A 246 -6.29 15.01 -0.69
N LEU A 247 -4.99 14.73 -0.70
CA LEU A 247 -4.37 13.78 -1.62
C LEU A 247 -3.53 12.78 -0.84
N THR A 248 -3.88 11.50 -0.93
CA THR A 248 -3.22 10.41 -0.20
C THR A 248 -2.69 9.33 -1.15
N GLU A 249 -1.88 8.41 -0.63
CA GLU A 249 -1.41 7.25 -1.36
C GLU A 249 -2.45 6.12 -1.31
N SER A 250 -2.69 5.51 -2.46
CA SER A 250 -3.63 4.41 -2.66
C SER A 250 -5.10 4.81 -2.64
N GLY A 251 -5.77 4.62 -3.79
CA GLY A 251 -7.23 4.70 -3.95
C GLY A 251 -8.08 3.63 -3.25
N GLU A 252 -7.62 3.03 -2.14
CA GLU A 252 -8.39 2.03 -1.38
C GLU A 252 -8.87 2.62 -0.04
N PHE A 253 -8.75 1.90 1.07
CA PHE A 253 -9.14 2.35 2.41
C PHE A 253 -8.59 3.72 2.80
N LYS A 254 -7.34 4.03 2.44
CA LYS A 254 -6.71 5.34 2.73
C LYS A 254 -7.43 6.52 2.10
N THR A 255 -8.07 6.28 0.97
CA THR A 255 -8.89 7.28 0.30
C THR A 255 -10.33 7.20 0.77
N LEU A 256 -10.92 5.99 0.76
CA LEU A 256 -12.34 5.79 0.97
C LEU A 256 -12.78 6.02 2.43
N VAL A 257 -11.93 5.75 3.42
CA VAL A 257 -12.28 5.95 4.84
C VAL A 257 -12.37 7.45 5.17
N PRO A 258 -11.35 8.29 4.85
CA PRO A 258 -11.49 9.75 4.97
C PRO A 258 -12.59 10.33 4.08
N GLN A 259 -12.77 9.80 2.86
CA GLN A 259 -13.83 10.25 1.96
C GLN A 259 -15.23 9.99 2.56
N ALA A 260 -15.45 8.82 3.17
CA ALA A 260 -16.69 8.52 3.88
C ALA A 260 -16.92 9.46 5.07
N ALA A 261 -15.85 9.85 5.78
CA ALA A 261 -15.93 10.83 6.85
C ALA A 261 -16.27 12.24 6.34
N TYR A 262 -15.73 12.64 5.18
CA TYR A 262 -16.11 13.89 4.50
C TYR A 262 -17.59 13.89 4.10
N GLU A 263 -18.08 12.82 3.48
CA GLU A 263 -19.49 12.71 3.08
C GLU A 263 -20.45 12.67 4.27
N ALA A 264 -19.98 12.24 5.44
CA ALA A 264 -20.71 12.31 6.70
C ALA A 264 -20.63 13.69 7.38
N GLY A 265 -19.94 14.67 6.78
CA GLY A 265 -19.73 16.01 7.34
C GLY A 265 -18.73 16.07 8.49
N LEU A 266 -17.95 15.01 8.71
CA LEU A 266 -16.98 14.90 9.80
C LEU A 266 -15.60 15.43 9.43
N LEU A 267 -15.28 15.45 8.14
CA LEU A 267 -14.12 16.15 7.57
C LEU A 267 -14.59 17.22 6.58
N ARG A 268 -13.80 18.28 6.41
CA ARG A 268 -14.16 19.42 5.55
C ARG A 268 -13.80 19.25 4.08
N PHE A 269 -12.85 18.37 3.77
CA PHE A 269 -12.28 18.27 2.42
C PHE A 269 -12.40 16.84 1.88
N PRO A 270 -12.79 16.67 0.61
CA PRO A 270 -12.79 15.35 -0.01
C PRO A 270 -11.37 14.82 -0.17
N THR A 271 -11.23 13.50 -0.24
CA THR A 271 -9.95 12.81 -0.36
C THR A 271 -9.80 12.15 -1.72
N LEU A 272 -8.66 12.43 -2.36
CA LEU A 272 -8.25 11.84 -3.62
C LEU A 272 -7.17 10.78 -3.39
N GLY A 273 -7.31 9.67 -4.11
CA GLY A 273 -6.41 8.53 -4.02
C GLY A 273 -5.55 8.34 -5.24
N GLN A 274 -4.24 8.49 -5.08
CA GLN A 274 -3.30 8.16 -6.15
C GLN A 274 -3.17 6.63 -6.27
N PRO A 275 -3.18 6.04 -7.48
CA PRO A 275 -2.91 4.63 -7.70
C PRO A 275 -1.40 4.37 -7.59
N GLY A 276 -0.86 4.48 -6.38
CA GLY A 276 0.54 4.26 -6.07
C GLY A 276 1.38 5.55 -6.00
N LEU A 277 2.39 5.53 -5.13
CA LEU A 277 3.29 6.65 -4.85
C LEU A 277 4.25 7.00 -5.98
N THR A 278 4.39 6.19 -7.03
CA THR A 278 5.31 6.45 -8.15
C THR A 278 4.64 7.19 -9.31
N ASN A 279 3.33 7.39 -9.22
CA ASN A 279 2.50 7.70 -10.38
C ASN A 279 1.90 9.11 -10.29
N ALA A 280 2.54 10.05 -9.59
CA ALA A 280 2.07 11.43 -9.65
C ALA A 280 2.39 12.03 -11.02
N ARG A 281 1.36 12.56 -11.67
CA ARG A 281 1.42 13.08 -13.04
C ARG A 281 1.27 14.59 -12.97
N ALA A 282 2.17 15.34 -13.61
CA ALA A 282 2.05 16.80 -13.70
C ALA A 282 0.74 17.23 -14.38
N GLU A 283 0.21 16.37 -15.26
CA GLU A 283 -1.09 16.56 -15.90
C GLU A 283 -2.24 16.69 -14.89
N TRP A 284 -2.21 15.96 -13.78
CA TRP A 284 -3.24 16.07 -12.75
C TRP A 284 -3.26 17.43 -12.07
N ALA A 285 -2.08 18.02 -11.88
CA ALA A 285 -2.00 19.35 -11.30
C ALA A 285 -2.76 20.37 -12.17
N ARG A 286 -2.57 20.31 -13.50
CA ARG A 286 -3.31 21.14 -14.45
C ARG A 286 -4.80 20.85 -14.46
N LEU A 287 -5.19 19.57 -14.44
CA LEU A 287 -6.60 19.18 -14.42
C LEU A 287 -7.32 19.61 -13.13
N LEU A 288 -6.63 19.56 -11.98
CA LEU A 288 -7.16 20.07 -10.72
C LEU A 288 -7.41 21.58 -10.78
N VAL A 289 -6.45 22.34 -11.30
CA VAL A 289 -6.61 23.80 -11.50
C VAL A 289 -7.77 24.09 -12.46
N ALA A 290 -7.87 23.36 -13.57
CA ALA A 290 -8.97 23.51 -14.52
C ALA A 290 -10.36 23.20 -13.91
N ARG A 291 -10.40 22.42 -12.82
CA ARG A 291 -11.61 22.16 -12.04
C ARG A 291 -11.87 23.15 -10.91
N GLY A 292 -11.06 24.21 -10.79
CA GLY A 292 -11.21 25.21 -9.74
C GLY A 292 -10.65 24.78 -8.39
N VAL A 293 -9.85 23.71 -8.33
CA VAL A 293 -9.11 23.37 -7.11
C VAL A 293 -7.99 24.39 -6.93
N GLU A 294 -7.95 25.02 -5.75
CA GLU A 294 -6.96 26.03 -5.41
C GLU A 294 -5.92 25.51 -4.42
N ARG A 295 -6.30 24.52 -3.60
CA ARG A 295 -5.49 24.00 -2.50
C ARG A 295 -5.46 22.48 -2.47
N VAL A 296 -4.27 21.92 -2.26
CA VAL A 296 -4.07 20.49 -2.06
C VAL A 296 -3.36 20.24 -0.74
N ILE A 297 -3.90 19.34 0.08
CA ILE A 297 -3.29 18.87 1.31
C ILE A 297 -2.72 17.46 1.06
N LEU A 298 -1.39 17.34 1.03
CA LEU A 298 -0.70 16.07 0.89
C LEU A 298 -0.77 15.30 2.21
N ALA A 299 -1.61 14.26 2.24
CA ALA A 299 -1.90 13.43 3.39
C ALA A 299 -1.32 12.02 3.19
N TYR A 300 0.01 11.97 2.99
CA TYR A 300 0.71 10.69 2.92
C TYR A 300 0.97 10.11 4.30
N ASP A 301 1.15 8.79 4.35
CA ASP A 301 1.54 8.08 5.56
C ASP A 301 2.78 8.72 6.17
N THR A 302 2.86 8.61 7.49
CA THR A 302 4.00 9.12 8.23
C THR A 302 4.76 7.96 8.85
N GLN A 303 6.06 7.91 8.62
CA GLN A 303 6.95 6.95 9.28
C GLN A 303 8.24 7.63 9.75
N PRO A 304 8.95 7.03 10.73
CA PRO A 304 10.28 7.48 11.10
C PRO A 304 11.23 7.51 9.91
N ARG A 305 12.11 8.51 9.90
CA ARG A 305 13.19 8.60 8.92
C ARG A 305 14.11 7.39 9.01
N PRO A 306 14.31 6.61 7.93
CA PRO A 306 15.18 5.46 7.98
C PRO A 306 16.65 5.88 8.19
N ILE A 307 17.42 4.99 8.80
CA ILE A 307 18.88 5.12 8.94
C ILE A 307 19.51 4.09 8.00
N ASP A 308 20.30 4.55 7.03
CA ASP A 308 21.05 3.71 6.12
C ASP A 308 22.54 4.04 6.26
N GLN A 309 23.35 3.03 6.59
CA GLN A 309 24.80 3.19 6.84
C GLN A 309 25.11 4.29 7.88
N GLY A 310 24.38 4.31 9.00
CA GLY A 310 24.52 5.34 10.05
C GLY A 310 24.01 6.73 9.66
N CYS A 311 23.59 6.93 8.41
CA CYS A 311 23.08 8.20 7.92
C CYS A 311 21.56 8.20 7.88
N ARG A 312 20.95 9.19 8.54
CA ARG A 312 19.51 9.46 8.41
C ARG A 312 19.16 9.81 6.96
N ARG A 313 18.03 9.32 6.47
CA ARG A 313 17.44 9.65 5.16
C ARG A 313 16.02 10.17 5.33
N LEU A 314 15.49 10.84 4.32
CA LEU A 314 14.05 11.12 4.28
C LEU A 314 13.29 9.81 4.17
N ALA A 315 12.12 9.74 4.83
CA ALA A 315 11.19 8.66 4.56
C ALA A 315 10.69 8.75 3.09
N PRO A 316 10.41 7.62 2.42
CA PRO A 316 9.81 7.58 1.09
C PRO A 316 8.64 8.56 0.90
N GLU A 317 7.77 8.69 1.91
CA GLU A 317 6.60 9.55 1.88
C GLU A 317 6.97 11.04 2.02
N GLU A 318 8.03 11.38 2.77
CA GLU A 318 8.57 12.75 2.78
C GLU A 318 9.14 13.13 1.41
N VAL A 319 9.84 12.19 0.75
CA VAL A 319 10.36 12.41 -0.61
C VAL A 319 9.21 12.61 -1.58
N ALA A 320 8.16 11.79 -1.50
CA ALA A 320 6.96 11.92 -2.32
C ALA A 320 6.24 13.24 -2.06
N SER A 321 6.02 13.63 -0.79
CA SER A 321 5.36 14.91 -0.44
C SER A 321 6.10 16.10 -1.00
N LEU A 322 7.43 16.14 -0.91
CA LEU A 322 8.22 17.25 -1.44
C LEU A 322 8.21 17.26 -2.96
N ARG A 323 8.49 16.12 -3.60
CA ARG A 323 8.55 16.03 -5.06
C ARG A 323 7.21 16.40 -5.70
N TYR A 324 6.12 15.83 -5.19
CA TYR A 324 4.79 16.06 -5.77
C TYR A 324 4.20 17.37 -5.34
N GLY A 325 4.50 17.84 -4.13
CA GLY A 325 4.15 19.18 -3.73
C GLY A 325 4.76 20.22 -4.65
N LEU A 326 6.02 20.08 -5.04
CA LEU A 326 6.68 21.03 -5.96
C LEU A 326 5.99 21.03 -7.33
N VAL A 327 5.71 19.85 -7.91
CA VAL A 327 4.97 19.74 -9.18
C VAL A 327 3.58 20.36 -9.11
N LEU A 328 2.84 20.14 -8.02
CA LEU A 328 1.52 20.75 -7.81
C LEU A 328 1.62 22.28 -7.64
N SER A 329 2.63 22.74 -6.91
CA SER A 329 2.88 24.17 -6.69
C SER A 329 3.27 24.90 -7.98
N GLU A 330 4.08 24.26 -8.84
CA GLU A 330 4.45 24.79 -10.16
C GLU A 330 3.23 24.97 -11.08
N ALA A 331 2.20 24.14 -10.92
CA ALA A 331 0.94 24.29 -11.64
C ALA A 331 0.03 25.39 -11.06
N GLY A 332 0.43 26.08 -9.99
CA GLY A 332 -0.33 27.16 -9.35
C GLY A 332 -1.16 26.74 -8.13
N LEU A 333 -1.07 25.49 -7.66
CA LEU A 333 -1.83 25.03 -6.49
C LEU A 333 -1.15 25.45 -5.18
N ARG A 334 -1.96 25.85 -4.18
CA ARG A 334 -1.47 26.04 -2.81
C ARG A 334 -1.33 24.68 -2.13
N VAL A 335 -0.10 24.26 -1.88
CA VAL A 335 0.16 22.92 -1.31
C VAL A 335 0.44 23.01 0.18
N HIS A 336 -0.21 22.12 0.96
CA HIS A 336 0.07 21.88 2.37
C HIS A 336 0.54 20.44 2.57
N VAL A 337 1.34 20.19 3.61
CA VAL A 337 1.86 18.86 3.94
C VAL A 337 1.37 18.43 5.30
N LEU A 338 0.45 17.47 5.33
CA LEU A 338 -0.03 16.86 6.57
C LEU A 338 0.97 15.79 7.03
N ARG A 339 1.36 15.85 8.31
CA ARG A 339 2.18 14.83 8.97
C ARG A 339 1.40 14.27 10.13
N LEU A 340 1.10 12.98 10.08
CA LEU A 340 0.37 12.31 11.15
C LEU A 340 1.31 12.05 12.33
N PRO A 341 0.93 12.39 13.56
CA PRO A 341 1.67 11.94 14.72
C PRO A 341 1.57 10.41 14.80
N PHE A 342 2.64 9.77 15.24
CA PHE A 342 2.67 8.33 15.47
C PHE A 342 3.19 8.07 16.89
N ALA A 343 2.56 7.13 17.58
CA ALA A 343 2.88 6.83 18.97
C ALA A 343 4.31 6.28 19.11
N PRO A 344 4.99 6.48 20.26
CA PRO A 344 6.29 5.88 20.51
C PRO A 344 6.28 4.36 20.27
N GLY A 345 7.26 3.85 19.52
CA GLY A 345 7.37 2.43 19.17
C GLY A 345 6.57 1.99 17.94
N THR A 346 5.69 2.84 17.40
CA THR A 346 5.04 2.56 16.11
C THR A 346 5.99 2.87 14.96
N VAL A 347 5.97 2.01 13.94
CA VAL A 347 6.83 2.13 12.76
C VAL A 347 6.19 2.98 11.66
N LYS A 348 4.88 3.23 11.75
CA LYS A 348 4.10 3.91 10.72
C LYS A 348 2.74 4.36 11.26
N ALA A 349 2.28 5.52 10.80
CA ALA A 349 0.89 5.96 10.88
C ALA A 349 0.30 6.02 9.47
N ASP A 350 -0.68 5.16 9.22
CA ASP A 350 -1.50 5.17 8.00
C ASP A 350 -2.72 6.07 8.21
N LEU A 351 -3.13 6.84 7.19
CA LEU A 351 -4.22 7.83 7.29
C LEU A 351 -5.56 7.22 7.74
N ASP A 352 -5.95 6.08 7.17
CA ASP A 352 -7.17 5.35 7.54
C ASP A 352 -7.11 4.86 8.99
N SER A 353 -5.99 4.24 9.38
CA SER A 353 -5.81 3.74 10.74
C SER A 353 -5.83 4.86 11.78
N PHE A 354 -5.19 6.00 11.47
CA PHE A 354 -5.17 7.18 12.34
C PHE A 354 -6.57 7.77 12.52
N LEU A 355 -7.33 7.92 11.44
CA LEU A 355 -8.71 8.41 11.50
C LEU A 355 -9.58 7.50 12.38
N LEU A 356 -9.39 6.19 12.31
CA LEU A 356 -10.16 5.23 13.11
C LEU A 356 -9.73 5.20 14.58
N SER A 357 -8.46 5.45 14.90
CA SER A 357 -7.97 5.43 16.29
C SER A 357 -8.19 6.75 17.02
N GLU A 358 -7.91 7.88 16.38
CA GLU A 358 -7.95 9.21 17.01
C GLU A 358 -9.26 9.95 16.72
N GLY A 359 -10.00 9.54 15.69
CA GLY A 359 -11.26 10.14 15.29
C GLY A 359 -11.12 11.34 14.34
N PRO A 360 -12.24 11.74 13.70
CA PRO A 360 -12.25 12.77 12.66
C PRO A 360 -11.91 14.17 13.17
N ALA A 361 -12.32 14.52 14.40
CA ALA A 361 -12.06 15.84 14.96
C ALA A 361 -10.55 16.10 15.14
N VAL A 362 -9.80 15.09 15.63
CA VAL A 362 -8.35 15.17 15.79
C VAL A 362 -7.67 15.27 14.42
N LEU A 363 -8.08 14.45 13.46
CA LEU A 363 -7.54 14.52 12.10
C LEU A 363 -7.82 15.90 11.46
N GLN A 364 -9.04 16.45 11.61
CA GLN A 364 -9.38 17.77 11.09
C GLN A 364 -8.53 18.88 11.71
N ALA A 365 -8.27 18.83 13.02
CA ALA A 365 -7.38 19.80 13.66
C ALA A 365 -5.95 19.75 13.09
N LEU A 366 -5.43 18.55 12.79
CA LEU A 366 -4.13 18.38 12.14
C LEU A 366 -4.12 18.87 10.69
N ILE A 367 -5.22 18.65 9.96
CA ILE A 367 -5.43 19.16 8.61
C ILE A 367 -5.40 20.70 8.62
N ASP A 368 -6.16 21.33 9.52
CA ASP A 368 -6.25 22.79 9.62
C ASP A 368 -4.90 23.41 10.00
N ALA A 369 -4.09 22.71 10.80
CA ALA A 369 -2.75 23.12 11.22
C ALA A 369 -1.62 22.73 10.25
N ALA A 370 -1.92 22.05 9.13
CA ALA A 370 -0.90 21.54 8.22
C ALA A 370 -0.08 22.71 7.60
N PRO A 371 1.26 22.70 7.72
CA PRO A 371 2.09 23.76 7.16
C PRO A 371 2.01 23.78 5.63
N THR A 372 2.22 24.96 5.04
CA THR A 372 2.43 25.08 3.59
C THR A 372 3.68 24.28 3.18
N LEU A 373 3.72 23.86 1.91
CA LEU A 373 4.86 23.15 1.34
C LEU A 373 6.16 23.94 1.52
N THR A 374 6.15 25.25 1.29
CA THR A 374 7.32 26.12 1.46
C THR A 374 7.86 26.02 2.89
N LEU A 375 7.00 26.22 3.89
CA LEU A 375 7.39 26.15 5.30
C LEU A 375 7.86 24.74 5.68
N TYR A 376 7.21 23.70 5.16
CA TYR A 376 7.63 22.32 5.38
C TYR A 376 9.02 22.06 4.78
N HIS A 377 9.25 22.48 3.53
CA HIS A 377 10.48 22.30 2.78
C HIS A 377 11.67 23.00 3.46
N GLU A 378 11.50 24.24 3.92
CA GLU A 378 12.51 25.00 4.67
C GLU A 378 12.92 24.34 5.99
N ARG A 379 12.02 23.58 6.62
CA ARG A 379 12.31 22.85 7.86
C ARG A 379 13.09 21.55 7.63
N VAL A 380 13.19 21.07 6.40
CA VAL A 380 13.94 19.85 6.09
C VAL A 380 15.44 20.15 5.98
N PRO A 381 16.31 19.44 6.74
CA PRO A 381 17.75 19.65 6.67
C PRO A 381 18.31 19.54 5.25
N ARG A 382 19.13 20.51 4.80
CA ARG A 382 19.76 20.52 3.45
C ARG A 382 20.47 19.21 3.11
N THR A 383 21.13 18.60 4.08
CA THR A 383 21.87 17.35 3.90
C THR A 383 20.94 16.19 3.51
N LEU A 384 19.71 16.19 4.01
CA LEU A 384 18.69 15.20 3.65
C LEU A 384 18.10 15.47 2.26
N LEU A 385 17.81 16.75 1.93
CA LEU A 385 17.33 17.14 0.60
C LEU A 385 18.34 16.79 -0.50
N LYS A 386 19.62 17.16 -0.32
CA LYS A 386 20.70 16.81 -1.25
C LYS A 386 20.82 15.30 -1.45
N ARG A 387 20.79 14.53 -0.37
CA ARG A 387 20.87 13.05 -0.43
C ARG A 387 19.68 12.44 -1.17
N ALA A 388 18.49 13.03 -1.03
CA ALA A 388 17.28 12.61 -1.74
C ALA A 388 17.19 13.16 -3.18
N ARG A 389 18.19 13.95 -3.62
CA ARG A 389 18.21 14.65 -4.93
C ARG A 389 16.96 15.52 -5.13
N LEU A 390 16.56 16.21 -4.08
CA LEU A 390 15.47 17.19 -4.12
C LEU A 390 16.04 18.61 -4.28
N PRO A 391 15.33 19.52 -4.95
CA PRO A 391 15.69 20.93 -4.99
C PRO A 391 15.88 21.49 -3.59
N LEU A 392 16.75 22.49 -3.43
CA LEU A 392 16.87 23.23 -2.18
C LEU A 392 15.91 24.43 -2.21
N PRO A 393 15.32 24.82 -1.07
CA PRO A 393 14.49 26.02 -1.03
C PRO A 393 15.37 27.25 -1.28
N GLU A 394 14.82 28.25 -1.99
CA GLU A 394 15.51 29.50 -2.34
C GLU A 394 15.99 30.24 -1.09
N ARG A 395 15.12 30.31 -0.08
CA ARG A 395 15.41 30.91 1.22
C ARG A 395 15.61 29.81 2.24
N TYR A 396 16.88 29.46 2.45
CA TYR A 396 17.20 28.61 3.58
C TYR A 396 17.42 29.48 4.80
N HIS A 397 16.41 29.60 5.66
CA HIS A 397 16.64 30.13 6.99
C HIS A 397 17.65 29.20 7.68
N PRO A 398 18.87 29.66 8.01
CA PRO A 398 19.74 28.85 8.84
C PRO A 398 18.95 28.61 10.11
N GLN A 399 18.49 27.37 10.31
CA GLN A 399 17.83 26.96 11.55
C GLN A 399 18.77 27.47 12.64
N ARG A 400 18.30 28.45 13.42
CA ARG A 400 19.07 29.09 14.49
C ARG A 400 19.84 27.96 15.14
N THR A 401 21.16 27.98 14.99
CA THR A 401 22.05 26.96 15.54
C THR A 401 21.56 26.72 16.93
N CYS A 402 21.11 25.48 17.19
CA CYS A 402 20.57 25.08 18.49
C CYS A 402 21.47 25.74 19.54
N PRO A 403 20.94 26.61 20.42
CA PRO A 403 21.77 27.40 21.32
C PRO A 403 22.82 26.48 21.90
N PRO A 404 24.12 26.82 21.80
CA PRO A 404 25.19 25.92 22.24
C PRO A 404 24.77 25.40 23.59
N ARG A 405 24.58 24.08 23.69
CA ARG A 405 24.12 23.41 24.92
C ARG A 405 24.95 24.04 26.02
N ARG A 406 24.33 24.86 26.88
CA ARG A 406 25.00 25.42 28.07
C ARG A 406 25.64 24.20 28.70
N ALA A 407 26.96 24.15 28.69
CA ALA A 407 27.70 23.08 29.34
C ALA A 407 27.10 23.02 30.73
N THR A 408 26.36 21.95 31.02
CA THR A 408 25.81 21.70 32.33
C THR A 408 27.03 21.64 33.23
N ARG A 409 27.30 22.78 33.87
CA ARG A 409 28.29 22.95 34.93
C ARG A 409 27.98 21.82 35.88
N GLN A 410 28.83 20.78 35.88
CA GLN A 410 28.70 19.65 36.77
C GLN A 410 28.55 20.22 38.17
N SER A 411 27.32 20.24 38.67
CA SER A 411 27.07 20.57 40.05
C SER A 411 27.79 19.48 40.83
N ARG A 412 28.89 19.86 41.48
CA ARG A 412 29.56 19.07 42.51
C ARG A 412 28.46 18.48 43.38
N ARG A 413 28.34 17.16 43.28
CA ARG A 413 27.43 16.34 44.05
C ARG A 413 27.97 16.35 45.48
N THR A 414 27.48 17.27 46.30
CA THR A 414 27.70 17.23 47.74
C THR A 414 27.10 15.93 48.25
N GLN A 415 27.93 15.09 48.86
CA GLN A 415 27.52 13.86 49.52
C GLN A 415 26.50 14.19 50.61
N ALA A 416 25.29 13.66 50.48
CA ALA A 416 24.33 13.62 51.57
C ALA A 416 24.50 12.27 52.31
N SER A 417 24.69 12.41 53.62
CA SER A 417 24.91 11.36 54.62
C SER A 417 23.68 10.43 54.75
N PRO A 418 23.85 9.13 55.09
CA PRO A 418 22.75 8.23 55.36
C PRO A 418 22.33 8.35 56.84
N TRP A 419 21.11 8.83 57.09
CA TRP A 419 20.49 8.69 58.41
C TRP A 419 19.26 7.79 58.34
N ALA A 420 19.26 6.86 59.29
CA ALA A 420 18.28 5.83 59.55
C ALA A 420 16.96 6.40 60.06
N GLY A 421 15.90 5.60 59.98
CA GLY A 421 14.69 5.83 60.77
C GLY A 421 13.43 5.33 60.11
N ALA A 422 13.06 4.09 60.44
CA ALA A 422 11.80 3.45 60.06
C ALA A 422 10.61 3.95 60.94
N PRO A 423 9.50 3.21 61.08
CA PRO A 423 8.20 3.51 60.46
C PRO A 423 7.11 3.89 61.48
N ARG A 424 6.00 4.50 61.06
CA ARG A 424 4.74 4.44 61.83
C ARG A 424 3.49 4.34 60.95
N SER A 425 2.82 3.21 61.14
CA SER A 425 1.39 2.97 60.92
C SER A 425 0.52 3.82 61.84
N CYS A 426 -0.67 4.20 61.37
CA CYS A 426 -1.94 4.28 62.13
C CYS A 426 -3.04 4.48 61.08
N ALA A 427 -3.85 3.45 60.82
CA ALA A 427 -5.13 3.19 61.48
C ALA A 427 -6.26 4.11 60.98
N SER A 428 -7.17 3.48 60.23
CA SER A 428 -8.48 3.98 59.82
C SER A 428 -9.36 4.33 61.03
N PRO A 429 -10.44 5.10 60.79
CA PRO A 429 -11.74 4.55 61.18
C PRO A 429 -12.78 4.62 60.06
N GLN A 430 -13.60 3.57 60.05
CA GLN A 430 -14.80 3.39 59.26
C GLN A 430 -15.84 4.48 59.55
N ARG A 431 -16.57 4.90 58.52
CA ARG A 431 -17.96 5.34 58.64
C ARG A 431 -18.82 4.75 57.52
N PRO A 432 -20.11 4.47 57.79
CA PRO A 432 -20.95 3.65 56.94
C PRO A 432 -21.78 4.47 55.96
N GLY A 433 -22.11 3.83 54.83
CA GLY A 433 -23.38 3.98 54.13
C GLY A 433 -23.60 5.28 53.36
N GLN A 434 -23.63 5.18 52.03
CA GLN A 434 -24.82 5.61 51.28
C GLN A 434 -24.79 5.00 49.87
N HIS A 435 -25.91 4.33 49.57
CA HIS A 435 -26.27 3.78 48.27
C HIS A 435 -26.26 4.84 47.18
N VAL A 436 -25.48 4.62 46.12
CA VAL A 436 -25.75 5.21 44.80
C VAL A 436 -25.65 4.09 43.77
N SER A 437 -26.78 3.84 43.12
CA SER A 437 -26.97 2.87 42.03
C SER A 437 -26.24 3.33 40.77
N GLY A 438 -24.96 2.96 40.66
CA GLY A 438 -24.18 3.12 39.44
C GLY A 438 -24.36 1.91 38.50
N ARG A 439 -25.02 2.15 37.35
CA ARG A 439 -25.02 1.26 36.18
C ARG A 439 -23.58 0.85 35.84
N ARG A 440 -23.25 -0.44 35.98
CA ARG A 440 -22.02 -1.02 35.45
C ARG A 440 -22.26 -1.61 34.07
N SER A 441 -21.45 -1.14 33.14
CA SER A 441 -21.18 -1.67 31.82
C SER A 441 -20.63 -3.10 31.90
N LEU A 442 -21.36 -4.04 31.32
CA LEU A 442 -20.87 -5.38 30.98
C LEU A 442 -20.17 -5.29 29.62
N GLY A 443 -18.85 -5.18 29.64
CA GLY A 443 -18.04 -5.02 28.43
C GLY A 443 -16.62 -5.54 28.59
N ALA A 444 -16.44 -6.75 29.12
CA ALA A 444 -15.17 -7.47 29.05
C ALA A 444 -15.37 -8.95 29.42
N ARG A 445 -15.60 -9.81 28.42
CA ARG A 445 -15.29 -11.27 28.42
C ARG A 445 -15.82 -11.91 27.13
N LEU A 446 -15.05 -11.80 26.05
CA LEU A 446 -15.16 -12.68 24.87
C LEU A 446 -13.92 -12.52 23.98
N LYS A 447 -12.77 -12.93 24.51
CA LYS A 447 -11.54 -13.21 23.72
C LYS A 447 -10.80 -14.38 24.36
N ALA A 448 -11.37 -15.58 24.23
CA ALA A 448 -10.64 -16.86 24.37
C ALA A 448 -11.58 -18.04 24.07
N ARG A 449 -11.95 -18.25 22.80
CA ARG A 449 -12.45 -19.54 22.26
C ARG A 449 -12.66 -19.46 20.74
N CYS A 450 -11.58 -19.44 19.96
CA CYS A 450 -11.64 -19.64 18.49
C CYS A 450 -10.51 -20.52 17.95
N HIS A 451 -9.87 -21.34 18.78
CA HIS A 451 -8.92 -22.36 18.33
C HIS A 451 -9.28 -23.71 18.95
N LYS A 452 -10.31 -24.35 18.38
CA LYS A 452 -10.59 -25.80 18.39
C LYS A 452 -11.99 -26.04 17.81
N MET A 453 -12.16 -25.94 16.49
CA MET A 453 -13.21 -26.61 15.72
C MET A 453 -12.85 -26.53 14.23
N ALA A 454 -11.83 -27.29 13.83
CA ALA A 454 -11.51 -27.59 12.44
C ALA A 454 -10.75 -28.92 12.42
N SER A 455 -11.46 -29.98 12.82
CA SER A 455 -11.08 -31.40 12.67
C SER A 455 -12.21 -32.25 13.26
N ALA A 456 -13.33 -32.35 12.55
CA ALA A 456 -14.35 -33.41 12.68
C ALA A 456 -15.53 -33.10 11.75
N ALA A 457 -15.35 -33.31 10.44
CA ALA A 457 -16.46 -33.36 9.49
C ALA A 457 -16.00 -34.04 8.18
N THR A 458 -15.59 -35.30 8.29
CA THR A 458 -15.52 -36.24 7.16
C THR A 458 -15.58 -37.65 7.75
N LYS A 459 -16.79 -38.15 7.95
CA LYS A 459 -17.16 -39.57 7.98
C LYS A 459 -18.62 -39.67 8.37
N GLU A 460 -19.41 -40.20 7.43
CA GLU A 460 -20.72 -40.85 7.56
C GLU A 460 -21.69 -40.30 6.52
N GLU A 461 -21.61 -40.86 5.32
CA GLU A 461 -22.80 -41.11 4.50
C GLU A 461 -22.46 -42.25 3.53
N GLY A 462 -23.06 -43.40 3.82
CA GLY A 462 -22.85 -44.64 3.10
C GLY A 462 -23.56 -45.74 3.86
N THR A 463 -24.85 -45.94 3.56
CA THR A 463 -25.62 -47.20 3.51
C THR A 463 -27.11 -46.86 3.69
N LEU A 464 -27.87 -46.83 2.60
CA LEU A 464 -29.18 -47.49 2.44
C LEU A 464 -29.83 -47.09 1.10
N MET A 465 -29.97 -48.11 0.24
CA MET A 465 -30.67 -48.23 -1.04
C MET A 465 -30.12 -47.53 -2.27
#